data_AF-A0A2D0N1I1-F1
#
_entry.id   AF-A0A2D0N1I1-F1
#
_cell.length_a   1.000
_cell.length_b   1.000
_cell.length_c   1.000
_cell.angle_alpha   90.00
_cell.angle_beta   90.00
_cell.angle_gamma   90.00
#
_symmetry.space_group_name_H-M   'P 1'
#
loop_
_entity.id
_entity.type
_entity.pdbx_description
1 polymer ?
#
loop_
_entity_poly.entity_id
_entity_poly.type
_entity_poly.pdbx_seq_one_letter_code
_entity_poly.pdbx_strand_id
1 'polypeptide(L)'
;MDIKWNTSLLDLKNLIGISRGDPDQILKYLEQFQKLIPPRLAQLQQGLGKKDREMIRKIVHQMSPQLQFFGIEGIGTTITRLEFEYETLPMEELEDLVKHLIINLESALLEIVRIIRTYFK
;
A
#
# COMPACT_ATOMS: atom_id res chain seq x y z
N MET A 1 8.48 -23.54 3.99
CA MET A 1 9.19 -22.78 2.94
C MET A 1 9.89 -21.60 3.59
N ASP A 2 11.22 -21.65 3.71
CA ASP A 2 12.03 -20.48 4.14
C ASP A 2 12.34 -19.62 2.91
N ILE A 3 11.32 -18.96 2.35
CA ILE A 3 11.55 -17.97 1.30
C ILE A 3 11.95 -16.67 1.98
N LYS A 4 13.24 -16.35 1.93
CA LYS A 4 13.74 -15.01 2.28
C LYS A 4 13.46 -14.07 1.12
N TRP A 5 12.28 -13.46 1.13
CA TRP A 5 11.95 -12.38 0.21
C TRP A 5 12.85 -11.18 0.55
N ASN A 6 13.63 -10.70 -0.40
CA ASN A 6 14.47 -9.53 -0.19
C ASN A 6 13.63 -8.25 -0.37
N THR A 7 12.68 -8.03 0.54
CA THR A 7 11.77 -6.89 0.55
C THR A 7 12.34 -5.79 1.44
N SER A 8 12.30 -4.55 0.97
CA SER A 8 12.76 -3.39 1.74
C SER A 8 11.62 -2.61 2.39
N LEU A 9 10.39 -2.81 1.90
CA LEU A 9 9.19 -2.07 2.32
C LEU A 9 8.03 -2.96 2.76
N LEU A 10 8.13 -4.29 2.55
CA LEU A 10 7.03 -5.23 2.80
C LEU A 10 7.40 -6.24 3.89
N ASP A 11 6.60 -6.30 4.95
CA ASP A 11 6.57 -7.42 5.89
C ASP A 11 5.46 -8.40 5.49
N LEU A 12 5.81 -9.37 4.64
CA LEU A 12 4.88 -10.41 4.17
C LEU A 12 4.62 -11.52 5.20
N LYS A 13 5.08 -11.41 6.46
CA LYS A 13 4.81 -12.43 7.49
C LYS A 13 3.31 -12.68 7.68
N ASN A 14 2.50 -11.62 7.68
CA ASN A 14 1.05 -11.73 7.79
C ASN A 14 0.47 -12.54 6.62
N LEU A 15 0.92 -12.22 5.40
CA LEU A 15 0.50 -12.91 4.19
C LEU A 15 0.91 -14.40 4.20
N ILE A 16 2.14 -14.71 4.62
CA ILE A 16 2.64 -16.09 4.74
C ILE A 16 1.85 -16.84 5.82
N GLY A 17 1.60 -16.21 6.97
CA GLY A 17 0.86 -16.81 8.09
C GLY A 17 -0.58 -17.14 7.70
N ILE A 18 -1.29 -16.23 7.05
CA ILE A 18 -2.68 -16.43 6.61
C ILE A 18 -2.76 -17.46 5.49
N SER A 19 -1.77 -17.47 4.58
CA SER A 19 -1.69 -18.46 3.51
C SER A 19 -1.21 -19.83 4.01
N ARG A 20 -0.79 -19.95 5.28
CA ARG A 20 -0.15 -21.17 5.85
C ARG A 20 1.03 -21.68 5.01
N GLY A 21 1.70 -20.76 4.30
CA GLY A 21 2.78 -21.09 3.37
C GLY A 21 2.34 -21.72 2.04
N ASP A 22 1.04 -21.79 1.73
CA ASP A 22 0.51 -22.27 0.45
C ASP A 22 0.90 -21.30 -0.69
N PRO A 23 1.72 -21.73 -1.66
CA PRO A 23 2.17 -20.90 -2.76
C PRO A 23 1.03 -20.33 -3.62
N ASP A 24 -0.02 -21.10 -3.89
CA ASP A 24 -1.14 -20.67 -4.74
C ASP A 24 -1.94 -19.56 -4.04
N GLN A 25 -2.12 -19.71 -2.73
CA GLN A 25 -2.80 -18.72 -1.91
C GLN A 25 -1.96 -17.43 -1.76
N ILE A 26 -0.64 -17.55 -1.63
CA ILE A 26 0.30 -16.42 -1.62
C ILE A 26 0.21 -15.67 -2.95
N LEU A 27 0.33 -16.36 -4.08
CA LEU A 27 0.26 -15.77 -5.42
C LEU A 27 -1.06 -15.01 -5.60
N LYS A 28 -2.18 -15.63 -5.23
CA LYS A 28 -3.51 -15.02 -5.30
C LYS A 28 -3.59 -13.70 -4.55
N TYR A 29 -3.02 -13.61 -3.35
CA TYR A 29 -3.00 -12.35 -2.60
C TYR A 29 -2.10 -11.30 -3.24
N LEU A 30 -0.93 -11.69 -3.73
CA LEU A 30 -0.01 -10.78 -4.43
C LEU A 30 -0.64 -10.21 -5.72
N GLU A 31 -1.34 -11.04 -6.49
CA GLU A 31 -2.08 -10.61 -7.68
C GLU A 31 -3.27 -9.68 -7.33
N GLN A 32 -3.96 -9.95 -6.22
CA GLN A 32 -5.02 -9.06 -5.71
C GLN A 32 -4.46 -7.67 -5.39
N PHE A 33 -3.26 -7.58 -4.80
CA PHE A 33 -2.61 -6.29 -4.55
C PHE A 33 -2.36 -5.52 -5.85
N GLN A 34 -1.79 -6.19 -6.86
CA GLN A 34 -1.54 -5.59 -8.17
C GLN A 34 -2.81 -5.11 -8.86
N LYS A 35 -3.95 -5.75 -8.61
CA LYS A 35 -5.24 -5.34 -9.17
C LYS A 35 -5.87 -4.16 -8.43
N LEU A 36 -5.72 -4.10 -7.11
CA LEU A 36 -6.46 -3.17 -6.25
C LEU A 36 -5.75 -1.84 -6.03
N ILE A 37 -4.42 -1.83 -5.96
CA ILE A 37 -3.65 -0.63 -5.58
C ILE A 37 -3.51 0.39 -6.71
N PRO A 38 -3.20 0.03 -7.98
CA PRO A 38 -3.00 1.02 -9.03
C PRO A 38 -4.19 1.95 -9.30
N PRO A 39 -5.45 1.46 -9.35
CA PRO A 39 -6.61 2.35 -9.51
C PRO A 39 -6.74 3.36 -8.37
N ARG A 40 -6.36 2.97 -7.15
CA ARG A 40 -6.46 3.85 -5.97
C ARG A 40 -5.32 4.86 -5.90
N LEU A 41 -4.13 4.50 -6.39
CA LEU A 41 -3.04 5.45 -6.61
C LEU A 41 -3.44 6.54 -7.60
N ALA A 42 -4.06 6.16 -8.72
CA ALA A 42 -4.57 7.13 -9.69
C ALA A 42 -5.63 8.06 -9.06
N GLN A 43 -6.51 7.52 -8.20
CA GLN A 43 -7.47 8.33 -7.46
C GLN A 43 -6.80 9.27 -6.44
N LEU A 44 -5.77 8.83 -5.73
CA LEU A 44 -5.00 9.67 -4.79
C LEU A 44 -4.31 10.82 -5.53
N GLN A 45 -3.67 10.53 -6.67
CA GLN A 45 -3.06 11.54 -7.54
C GLN A 45 -4.10 12.54 -8.04
N GLN A 46 -5.30 12.07 -8.41
CA GLN A 46 -6.40 12.95 -8.80
C GLN A 46 -6.88 13.84 -7.65
N GLY A 47 -7.04 13.29 -6.44
CA GLY A 47 -7.42 14.03 -5.24
C GLY A 47 -6.38 15.11 -4.90
N LEU A 48 -5.09 14.77 -4.98
CA LEU A 48 -3.98 15.71 -4.80
C LEU A 48 -4.03 16.85 -5.82
N GLY A 49 -4.21 16.54 -7.11
CA GLY A 49 -4.27 17.55 -8.17
C GLY A 49 -5.46 18.51 -8.05
N LYS A 50 -6.55 18.06 -7.42
CA LYS A 50 -7.73 18.89 -7.13
C LYS A 50 -7.68 19.57 -5.77
N LYS A 51 -6.66 19.27 -4.95
CA LYS A 51 -6.58 19.65 -3.53
C LYS A 51 -7.81 19.21 -2.72
N ASP A 52 -8.40 18.08 -3.11
CA ASP A 52 -9.63 17.54 -2.53
C ASP A 52 -9.31 16.65 -1.33
N ARG A 53 -9.38 17.26 -0.14
CA ARG A 53 -9.03 16.61 1.13
C ARG A 53 -9.96 15.45 1.47
N GLU A 54 -11.26 15.60 1.18
CA GLU A 54 -12.25 14.56 1.48
C GLU A 54 -12.03 13.34 0.58
N MET A 55 -11.75 13.57 -0.70
CA MET A 55 -11.40 12.50 -1.63
C MET A 55 -10.15 11.76 -1.18
N ILE A 56 -9.08 12.49 -0.83
CA ILE A 56 -7.83 11.91 -0.31
C ILE A 56 -8.12 11.02 0.90
N ARG A 57 -8.79 11.54 1.93
CA ARG A 57 -9.11 10.79 3.15
C ARG A 57 -9.93 9.55 2.83
N LYS A 58 -10.95 9.67 2.00
CA LYS A 58 -11.83 8.54 1.63
C LYS A 58 -11.03 7.41 1.00
N ILE A 59 -10.09 7.74 0.11
CA ILE A 59 -9.26 6.73 -0.55
C ILE A 59 -8.28 6.11 0.44
N VAL A 60 -7.60 6.91 1.27
CA VAL A 60 -6.70 6.42 2.33
C VAL A 60 -7.43 5.46 3.27
N HIS A 61 -8.62 5.84 3.72
CA HIS A 61 -9.44 5.00 4.60
C HIS A 61 -9.83 3.66 3.95
N GLN A 62 -10.22 3.69 2.67
CA GLN A 62 -10.53 2.48 1.91
C GLN A 62 -9.30 1.58 1.67
N MET A 63 -8.10 2.16 1.66
CA MET A 63 -6.82 1.47 1.46
C MET A 63 -6.24 0.89 2.74
N SER A 64 -6.49 1.54 3.88
CA SER A 64 -5.88 1.21 5.16
C SER A 64 -5.89 -0.29 5.50
N PRO A 65 -7.03 -1.01 5.39
CA PRO A 65 -7.06 -2.44 5.69
C PRO A 65 -6.16 -3.27 4.78
N GLN A 66 -6.06 -2.95 3.48
CA GLN A 66 -5.19 -3.70 2.58
C GLN A 66 -3.73 -3.38 2.86
N LEU A 67 -3.37 -2.12 3.07
CA LEU A 67 -1.98 -1.74 3.32
C LEU A 67 -1.43 -2.37 4.62
N GLN A 68 -2.28 -2.46 5.65
CA GLN A 68 -1.98 -3.19 6.88
C GLN A 68 -1.86 -4.71 6.66
N PHE A 69 -2.74 -5.29 5.85
CA PHE A 69 -2.69 -6.72 5.52
C PHE A 69 -1.37 -7.13 4.84
N PHE A 70 -0.88 -6.31 3.90
CA PHE A 70 0.38 -6.56 3.20
C PHE A 70 1.63 -6.13 3.99
N GLY A 71 1.44 -5.55 5.19
CA GLY A 71 2.53 -5.22 6.10
C GLY A 71 3.49 -4.17 5.55
N ILE A 72 2.98 -3.14 4.86
CA ILE A 72 3.85 -2.10 4.31
C ILE A 72 4.43 -1.27 5.44
N GLU A 73 5.76 -1.32 5.59
CA GLU A 73 6.48 -0.71 6.70
C GLU A 73 6.38 0.82 6.65
N GLY A 74 6.22 1.47 7.80
CA GLY A 74 6.14 2.93 7.91
C GLY A 74 4.86 3.59 7.38
N ILE A 75 3.94 2.82 6.77
CA ILE A 75 2.69 3.36 6.24
C ILE A 75 1.63 3.59 7.33
N GLY A 76 1.64 2.81 8.41
CA GLY A 76 0.62 2.89 9.46
C GLY A 76 0.51 4.29 10.10
N THR A 77 1.63 4.92 10.45
CA THR A 77 1.65 6.28 11.00
C THR A 77 1.17 7.32 10.00
N THR A 78 1.57 7.18 8.73
CA THR A 78 1.13 8.08 7.63
C THR A 78 -0.37 7.99 7.41
N ILE A 79 -0.93 6.78 7.38
CA ILE A 79 -2.38 6.55 7.25
C ILE A 79 -3.13 7.17 8.43
N THR A 80 -2.70 6.90 9.66
CA THR A 80 -3.37 7.44 10.86
C THR A 80 -3.42 8.96 10.79
N ARG A 81 -2.31 9.63 10.44
CA ARG A 81 -2.29 11.09 10.29
C ARG A 81 -3.24 11.55 9.18
N LEU A 82 -3.23 10.89 8.02
CA LEU A 82 -4.14 11.20 6.91
C LEU A 82 -5.62 10.88 7.20
N GLU A 83 -5.93 10.02 8.17
CA GLU A 83 -7.30 9.69 8.57
C GLU A 83 -7.85 10.67 9.62
N PHE A 84 -7.02 11.09 10.58
CA PHE A 84 -7.44 11.86 11.75
C PHE A 84 -7.06 13.34 11.71
N GLU A 85 -5.96 13.72 11.04
CA GLU A 85 -5.45 15.10 11.02
C GLU A 85 -5.78 15.84 9.70
N TYR A 86 -6.46 15.19 8.75
CA TYR A 86 -6.66 15.72 7.38
C TYR A 86 -7.40 17.08 7.31
N GLU A 87 -8.28 17.37 8.28
CA GLU A 87 -8.99 18.64 8.37
C GLU A 87 -8.08 19.77 8.83
N THR A 88 -7.17 19.48 9.76
CA THR A 88 -6.34 20.48 10.44
C THR A 88 -4.97 20.65 9.81
N LEU A 89 -4.50 19.67 9.03
CA LEU A 89 -3.20 19.73 8.35
C LEU A 89 -3.16 20.89 7.33
N PRO A 90 -2.08 21.68 7.28
CA PRO A 90 -1.82 22.57 6.16
C PRO A 90 -1.83 21.80 4.84
N MET A 91 -2.33 22.42 3.77
CA MET A 91 -2.47 21.71 2.49
C MET A 91 -1.13 21.22 1.95
N GLU A 92 -0.07 21.98 2.15
CA GLU A 92 1.30 21.62 1.77
C GLU A 92 1.78 20.36 2.49
N GLU A 93 1.60 20.29 3.81
CA GLU A 93 1.94 19.09 4.60
C GLU A 93 1.09 17.88 4.19
N LEU A 94 -0.21 18.08 3.92
CA LEU A 94 -1.08 17.02 3.42
C LEU A 94 -0.59 16.49 2.08
N GLU A 95 -0.22 17.38 1.15
CA GLU A 95 0.32 17.01 -0.15
C GLU A 95 1.60 16.19 -0.01
N ASP A 96 2.51 16.58 0.88
CA ASP A 96 3.75 15.86 1.10
C ASP A 96 3.54 14.49 1.74
N LEU A 97 2.62 14.36 2.69
CA LEU A 97 2.24 13.06 3.25
C LEU A 97 1.64 12.13 2.19
N VAL A 98 0.76 12.65 1.33
CA VAL A 98 0.15 11.87 0.26
C VAL A 98 1.18 11.49 -0.81
N LYS A 99 2.09 12.39 -1.19
CA LYS A 99 3.19 12.08 -2.12
C LYS A 99 4.09 10.99 -1.58
N HIS A 100 4.50 11.07 -0.31
CA HIS A 100 5.27 10.00 0.33
C HIS A 100 4.51 8.66 0.34
N LEU A 101 3.21 8.69 0.64
CA LEU A 101 2.37 7.49 0.57
C LEU A 101 2.35 6.89 -0.84
N ILE A 102 2.18 7.71 -1.88
CA ILE A 102 2.19 7.28 -3.28
C ILE A 102 3.52 6.61 -3.64
N ILE A 103 4.66 7.24 -3.30
CA ILE A 103 6.00 6.71 -3.59
C ILE A 103 6.22 5.34 -2.93
N ASN A 104 5.81 5.19 -1.67
CA ASN A 104 5.94 3.92 -0.95
C ASN A 104 5.08 2.82 -1.58
N LEU A 105 3.87 3.14 -2.01
CA LEU A 105 2.96 2.20 -2.64
C LEU A 105 3.40 1.78 -4.06
N GLU A 106 3.94 2.72 -4.84
CA GLU A 106 4.55 2.42 -6.14
C GLU A 106 5.77 1.50 -5.98
N SER A 107 6.60 1.75 -4.98
CA SER A 107 7.75 0.92 -4.65
C SER A 107 7.32 -0.50 -4.20
N ALA A 108 6.30 -0.60 -3.35
CA ALA A 108 5.70 -1.87 -2.94
C ALA A 108 5.13 -2.67 -4.13
N LEU A 109 4.47 -1.99 -5.09
CA LEU A 109 4.00 -2.63 -6.31
C LEU A 109 5.14 -3.22 -7.13
N LEU A 110 6.25 -2.49 -7.30
CA LEU A 110 7.43 -2.99 -8.01
C LEU A 110 8.06 -4.20 -7.30
N GLU A 111 8.15 -4.19 -5.98
CA GLU A 111 8.63 -5.34 -5.21
C GLU A 111 7.74 -6.57 -5.43
N ILE A 112 6.41 -6.40 -5.40
CA ILE A 112 5.46 -7.51 -5.63
C ILE A 112 5.58 -8.04 -7.06
N VAL A 113 5.72 -7.17 -8.07
CA VAL A 113 5.97 -7.59 -9.46
C VAL A 113 7.23 -8.44 -9.55
N ARG A 114 8.32 -8.02 -8.88
CA ARG A 114 9.59 -8.77 -8.86
C ARG A 114 9.40 -10.13 -8.17
N ILE A 115 8.73 -10.15 -7.03
CA ILE A 115 8.41 -11.36 -6.27
C ILE A 115 7.66 -12.39 -7.13
N ILE A 116 6.56 -11.98 -7.78
CA ILE A 116 5.78 -12.87 -8.64
C ILE A 116 6.65 -13.42 -9.78
N ARG A 117 7.47 -12.57 -10.41
CA ARG A 117 8.34 -12.98 -11.52
C ARG A 117 9.48 -13.91 -11.10
N THR A 118 10.01 -13.78 -9.89
CA THR A 118 11.17 -14.58 -9.45
C THR A 118 10.74 -15.94 -8.88
N TYR A 119 9.56 -16.04 -8.26
CA TYR A 119 9.20 -17.21 -7.47
C TYR A 119 7.93 -17.94 -7.94
N PHE A 120 7.12 -17.33 -8.81
CA PHE A 120 5.84 -17.88 -9.27
C PHE A 120 5.69 -17.93 -10.80
N LYS A 121 6.70 -17.45 -11.55
CA LYS A 121 6.79 -17.55 -13.01
C LYS A 121 8.14 -18.15 -13.38
#